data_AF-A0A6B3I9K7-F1
#
_entry.id   AF-A0A6B3I9K7-F1
#
_cell.length_a   1.000
_cell.length_b   1.000
_cell.length_c   1.000
_cell.angle_alpha   90.00
_cell.angle_beta   90.00
_cell.angle_gamma   90.00
#
_symmetry.space_group_name_H-M   'P 1'
#
loop_
_entity.id
_entity.type
_entity.pdbx_description
1 polymer ?
#
loop_
_entity_poly.entity_id
_entity_poly.type
_entity_poly.pdbx_seq_one_letter_code
_entity_poly.pdbx_strand_id
1 'polypeptide(L)'
;DVVEGDDGLLHAVVGDVSGHGPDAAALGVFLRIAWRSLVLGGHQGEDLLHLMERILIAERGSHSLFATCTLLKLDQRAGTVTLHLAGHHEPLLTTVDGTHEVTAAHGIALGIVPGL
;
A
#
# COMPACT_ATOMS: atom_id res chain seq x y z
N ASP A 1 -3.98 7.11 1.35
CA ASP A 1 -3.20 8.35 1.29
C ASP A 1 -2.75 8.59 -0.14
N VAL A 2 -2.41 9.83 -0.50
CA VAL A 2 -1.99 10.22 -1.86
C VAL A 2 -0.89 11.27 -1.77
N VAL A 3 0.15 11.14 -2.59
CA VAL A 3 1.28 12.08 -2.67
C VAL A 3 1.84 12.11 -4.10
N GLU A 4 2.27 13.28 -4.56
CA GLU A 4 3.03 13.42 -5.80
C GLU A 4 4.52 13.26 -5.48
N GLY A 5 5.19 12.36 -6.20
CA GLY A 5 6.63 12.13 -6.08
C GLY A 5 7.46 13.18 -6.83
N ASP A 6 8.74 13.26 -6.51
CA ASP A 6 9.69 14.15 -7.21
C ASP A 6 9.88 13.77 -8.69
N ASP A 7 9.48 12.54 -9.06
CA ASP A 7 9.42 12.05 -10.44
C ASP A 7 8.19 12.57 -11.22
N GLY A 8 7.31 13.35 -10.57
CA GLY A 8 6.07 13.88 -11.13
C GLY A 8 4.97 12.82 -11.29
N LEU A 9 5.14 11.65 -10.70
CA LEU A 9 4.12 10.60 -10.69
C LEU A 9 3.24 10.75 -9.45
N LEU A 10 1.96 10.35 -9.58
CA LEU A 10 1.03 10.34 -8.44
C LEU A 10 1.04 8.98 -7.78
N HIS A 11 1.37 8.93 -6.50
CA HIS A 11 1.36 7.73 -5.70
C HIS A 11 0.14 7.72 -4.78
N ALA A 12 -0.49 6.56 -4.62
CA ALA A 12 -1.55 6.36 -3.65
C ALA A 12 -1.39 5.04 -2.91
N VAL A 13 -1.91 5.00 -1.69
CA VAL A 13 -2.03 3.78 -0.88
C VAL A 13 -3.42 3.70 -0.28
N VAL A 14 -4.01 2.52 -0.34
CA VAL A 14 -5.16 2.13 0.46
C VAL A 14 -4.73 0.92 1.27
N GLY A 15 -5.09 0.85 2.54
CA GLY A 15 -4.73 -0.29 3.37
C GLY A 15 -5.60 -0.38 4.61
N ASP A 16 -5.57 -1.56 5.21
CA ASP A 16 -6.31 -1.92 6.40
C ASP A 16 -5.40 -2.70 7.35
N VAL A 17 -5.46 -2.37 8.64
CA VAL A 17 -4.68 -3.03 9.69
C VAL A 17 -5.62 -3.95 10.43
N SER A 18 -5.23 -5.23 10.54
CA SER A 18 -6.06 -6.21 11.25
C SER A 18 -6.17 -5.87 12.74
N GLY A 19 -7.32 -6.23 13.33
CA GLY A 19 -7.63 -5.92 14.72
C GLY A 19 -8.44 -4.63 14.87
N HIS A 20 -8.51 -4.11 16.09
CA HIS A 20 -9.32 -2.94 16.40
C HIS A 20 -8.76 -2.21 17.63
N GLY A 21 -9.25 -0.98 17.85
CA GLY A 21 -8.87 -0.17 18.99
C GLY A 21 -7.69 0.78 18.71
N PRO A 22 -7.20 1.46 19.75
CA PRO A 22 -6.24 2.56 19.60
C PRO A 22 -4.90 2.10 19.02
N ASP A 23 -4.43 0.90 19.38
CA ASP A 23 -3.13 0.40 18.90
C ASP A 23 -3.16 0.09 17.40
N ALA A 24 -4.22 -0.56 16.91
CA ALA A 24 -4.39 -0.83 15.48
C ALA A 24 -4.54 0.48 14.68
N ALA A 25 -5.29 1.45 15.22
CA ALA A 25 -5.44 2.77 14.62
C ALA A 25 -4.11 3.53 14.56
N ALA A 26 -3.31 3.49 15.65
CA ALA A 26 -1.98 4.10 15.69
C ALA A 26 -1.04 3.46 14.67
N LEU A 27 -1.03 2.12 14.58
CA LEU A 27 -0.25 1.39 13.59
C LEU A 27 -0.64 1.80 12.15
N GLY A 28 -1.93 1.95 11.86
CA GLY A 28 -2.39 2.45 10.56
C GLY A 28 -1.87 3.87 10.24
N VAL A 29 -1.84 4.76 11.24
CA VAL A 29 -1.26 6.09 11.10
C VAL A 29 0.25 6.01 10.85
N PHE A 30 0.98 5.18 11.60
CA PHE A 30 2.42 4.98 11.41
C PHE A 30 2.74 4.48 10.01
N LEU A 31 2.05 3.44 9.55
CA LEU A 31 2.24 2.87 8.21
C LEU A 31 1.94 3.91 7.12
N ARG A 32 0.86 4.68 7.25
CA ARG A 32 0.55 5.75 6.30
C ARG A 32 1.66 6.79 6.20
N ILE A 33 2.18 7.24 7.34
CA ILE A 33 3.25 8.24 7.38
C ILE A 33 4.56 7.66 6.82
N ALA A 34 4.91 6.44 7.21
CA ALA A 34 6.07 5.72 6.71
C ALA A 34 6.02 5.57 5.19
N TRP A 35 4.89 5.11 4.64
CA TRP A 35 4.69 5.00 3.19
C TRP A 35 4.95 6.33 2.49
N ARG A 36 4.36 7.42 2.97
CA ARG A 36 4.53 8.75 2.38
C ARG A 36 5.99 9.19 2.40
N SER A 37 6.67 9.02 3.53
CA SER A 37 8.09 9.35 3.67
C SER A 37 8.98 8.51 2.74
N LEU A 38 8.68 7.23 2.56
CA LEU A 38 9.43 6.34 1.68
C LEU A 38 9.22 6.71 0.19
N VAL A 39 7.98 7.01 -0.21
CA VAL A 39 7.68 7.49 -1.58
C VAL A 39 8.42 8.79 -1.87
N LEU A 40 8.37 9.77 -0.96
CA LEU A 40 9.13 11.01 -1.09
C LEU A 40 10.65 10.79 -1.06
N GLY A 41 11.10 9.71 -0.43
CA GLY A 41 12.49 9.25 -0.50
C GLY A 41 12.87 8.52 -1.80
N GLY A 42 11.95 8.38 -2.74
CA GLY A 42 12.16 7.73 -4.04
C GLY A 42 11.96 6.21 -4.05
N HIS A 43 11.50 5.61 -2.94
CA HIS A 43 11.21 4.18 -2.88
C HIS A 43 9.90 3.83 -3.58
N GLN A 44 9.88 2.71 -4.29
CA GLN A 44 8.74 2.28 -5.10
C GLN A 44 8.71 0.76 -5.32
N GLY A 45 7.58 0.28 -5.84
CA GLY A 45 7.42 -1.12 -6.23
C GLY A 45 7.54 -2.10 -5.06
N GLU A 46 8.17 -3.24 -5.31
CA GLU A 46 8.38 -4.30 -4.31
C GLU A 46 9.31 -3.85 -3.18
N ASP A 47 10.32 -3.02 -3.44
CA ASP A 47 11.20 -2.48 -2.39
C ASP A 47 10.41 -1.66 -1.35
N LEU A 48 9.47 -0.84 -1.83
CA LEU A 48 8.58 -0.08 -0.94
C LEU A 48 7.72 -1.03 -0.08
N LEU A 49 7.18 -2.11 -0.63
CA LEU A 49 6.44 -3.11 0.15
C LEU A 49 7.31 -3.81 1.20
N HIS A 50 8.54 -4.19 0.86
CA HIS A 50 9.47 -4.79 1.81
C HIS A 50 9.82 -3.83 2.96
N LEU A 51 10.05 -2.55 2.66
CA LEU A 51 10.30 -1.53 3.67
C LEU A 51 9.07 -1.32 4.57
N MET A 52 7.88 -1.29 3.98
CA MET A 52 6.62 -1.21 4.72
C MET A 52 6.42 -2.42 5.65
N GLU A 53 6.73 -3.63 5.20
CA GLU A 53 6.68 -4.83 6.05
C GLU A 53 7.68 -4.75 7.22
N ARG A 54 8.91 -4.30 6.96
CA ARG A 54 9.91 -4.12 8.02
C ARG A 54 9.44 -3.14 9.08
N ILE A 55 8.82 -2.03 8.68
CA ILE A 55 8.26 -1.04 9.60
C ILE A 55 7.08 -1.63 10.37
N LEU A 56 6.16 -2.33 9.70
CA LEU A 56 5.07 -3.04 10.37
C LEU A 56 5.60 -3.97 11.48
N ILE A 57 6.64 -4.75 11.19
CA ILE A 57 7.20 -5.71 12.14
C ILE A 57 7.86 -5.00 13.33
N ALA A 58 8.53 -3.87 13.08
CA ALA A 58 9.18 -3.08 14.12
C ALA A 58 8.17 -2.40 15.05
N GLU A 59 7.05 -1.92 14.50
CA GLU A 59 6.08 -1.10 15.23
C GLU A 59 4.88 -1.89 15.77
N ARG A 60 4.63 -3.12 15.30
CA ARG A 60 3.49 -3.91 15.79
C ARG A 60 3.71 -4.33 17.24
N GLY A 61 2.72 -4.05 18.09
CA GLY A 61 2.70 -4.53 19.47
C GLY A 61 2.40 -6.03 19.63
N SER A 62 1.95 -6.71 18.57
CA SER A 62 1.62 -8.14 18.57
C SER A 62 1.96 -8.80 17.23
N HIS A 63 2.43 -10.05 17.29
CA HIS A 63 2.68 -10.89 16.11
C HIS A 63 1.40 -11.26 15.35
N SER A 64 0.22 -11.09 15.95
CA SER A 64 -1.07 -11.33 15.28
C SER A 64 -1.51 -10.18 14.37
N LEU A 65 -0.90 -9.00 14.50
CA LEU A 65 -1.21 -7.85 13.66
C LEU A 65 -0.52 -7.97 12.31
N PHE A 66 -1.31 -7.73 11.26
CA PHE A 66 -0.91 -7.68 9.87
C PHE A 66 -1.62 -6.53 9.18
N ALA A 67 -1.16 -6.15 7.98
CA ALA A 67 -1.81 -5.11 7.20
C ALA A 67 -2.00 -5.54 5.75
N THR A 68 -3.19 -5.30 5.22
CA THR A 68 -3.43 -5.36 3.77
C THR A 68 -3.18 -3.99 3.17
N CYS A 69 -2.62 -3.93 1.96
CA CYS A 69 -2.57 -2.67 1.23
C CYS A 69 -2.52 -2.86 -0.29
N THR A 70 -2.97 -1.82 -0.99
CA THR A 70 -2.75 -1.62 -2.42
C THR A 70 -1.95 -0.35 -2.60
N LEU A 71 -0.80 -0.46 -3.25
CA LEU A 71 -0.01 0.67 -3.72
C LEU A 71 -0.37 0.94 -5.18
N LEU A 72 -0.53 2.22 -5.50
CA LEU A 72 -0.84 2.70 -6.84
C LEU A 72 0.19 3.74 -7.25
N LYS A 73 0.68 3.66 -8.48
CA LYS A 73 1.50 4.68 -9.12
C LYS A 73 0.88 5.04 -10.47
N LEU A 74 0.47 6.30 -10.63
CA LEU A 74 -0.16 6.83 -11.83
C LEU A 74 0.83 7.73 -12.58
N ASP A 75 1.12 7.35 -13.82
CA ASP A 75 1.74 8.22 -14.82
C ASP A 75 0.63 8.83 -15.68
N GLN A 76 0.33 10.09 -15.43
CA GLN A 76 -0.71 10.83 -16.15
C GLN A 76 -0.33 11.11 -17.61
N ARG A 77 0.96 11.22 -17.92
CA ARG A 77 1.45 11.50 -19.27
C ARG A 77 1.35 10.26 -20.15
N ALA A 78 1.73 9.11 -19.60
CA ALA A 78 1.61 7.83 -20.28
C ALA A 78 0.17 7.28 -20.24
N GLY A 79 -0.67 7.76 -19.32
CA GLY A 79 -2.01 7.23 -19.10
C GLY A 79 -1.99 5.82 -18.49
N THR A 80 -0.96 5.52 -17.69
CA THR A 80 -0.74 4.17 -17.14
C THR A 80 -0.78 4.17 -15.62
N VAL A 81 -1.32 3.10 -15.05
CA VAL A 81 -1.33 2.85 -13.61
C VAL A 81 -0.59 1.54 -13.33
N THR A 82 0.33 1.59 -12.37
CA THR A 82 0.97 0.39 -11.80
C THR A 82 0.37 0.11 -10.42
N LEU A 83 0.00 -1.14 -10.17
CA LEU A 83 -0.60 -1.60 -8.93
C LEU A 83 0.28 -2.66 -8.25
N HIS A 84 0.41 -2.58 -6.93
CA HIS A 84 0.97 -3.65 -6.11
C HIS A 84 0.01 -3.97 -4.97
N LEU A 85 -0.46 -5.21 -4.87
CA LEU A 85 -1.44 -5.64 -3.87
C LEU A 85 -0.76 -6.57 -2.87
N ALA A 86 -0.83 -6.24 -1.59
CA ALA A 86 -0.43 -7.08 -0.47
C ALA A 86 -1.67 -7.43 0.35
N GLY A 87 -2.31 -8.56 0.03
CA GLY A 87 -3.51 -9.08 0.70
C GLY A 87 -4.78 -8.26 0.55
N HIS A 88 -4.75 -7.13 -0.15
CA HIS A 88 -5.90 -6.26 -0.38
C HIS A 88 -6.61 -6.65 -1.67
N HIS A 89 -7.92 -6.38 -1.77
CA HIS A 89 -8.73 -6.71 -2.94
C HIS A 89 -8.37 -5.88 -4.18
N GLU A 90 -8.72 -6.39 -5.35
CA GLU A 90 -8.63 -5.68 -6.61
C GLU A 90 -9.35 -4.32 -6.57
N PRO A 91 -8.74 -3.25 -7.10
CA PRO A 91 -9.43 -1.97 -7.20
C PRO A 91 -10.48 -2.01 -8.32
N LEU A 92 -11.53 -1.22 -8.15
CA LEU A 92 -12.52 -0.96 -9.19
C LEU A 92 -12.09 0.24 -10.04
N LEU A 93 -12.15 0.10 -11.37
CA LEU A 93 -11.98 1.18 -12.33
C LEU A 93 -13.34 1.60 -12.87
N THR A 94 -13.69 2.86 -12.66
CA THR A 94 -14.90 3.48 -13.24
C THR A 94 -14.52 4.34 -14.44
N THR A 95 -15.07 4.02 -15.60
CA THR A 95 -14.96 4.80 -16.83
C THR A 95 -16.34 5.25 -17.31
N VAL A 96 -16.40 5.96 -18.44
CA VAL A 96 -17.66 6.30 -19.11
C VAL A 96 -18.45 5.07 -19.56
N ASP A 97 -17.79 3.92 -19.74
CA ASP A 97 -18.40 2.66 -20.18
C ASP A 97 -18.92 1.80 -19.01
N GLY A 98 -18.60 2.19 -17.76
CA GLY A 98 -19.04 1.51 -16.55
C GLY A 98 -17.92 1.25 -15.54
N THR A 99 -18.24 0.50 -14.49
CA THR A 99 -17.30 0.09 -13.44
C THR A 99 -16.97 -1.39 -13.58
N HIS A 100 -15.68 -1.73 -13.53
CA HIS A 100 -15.21 -3.12 -13.54
C HIS A 100 -14.02 -3.28 -12.59
N GLU A 101 -13.78 -4.52 -12.18
CA GLU A 101 -12.65 -4.90 -11.34
C GLU A 101 -11.37 -5.00 -12.17
N VAL A 102 -10.28 -4.42 -11.66
CA VAL A 102 -8.97 -4.46 -12.31
C VAL A 102 -8.23 -5.70 -11.83
N THR A 103 -8.08 -6.70 -12.71
CA THR A 103 -7.34 -7.92 -12.40
C THR A 103 -5.88 -7.59 -12.09
N ALA A 104 -5.41 -8.00 -10.91
CA ALA A 104 -4.03 -7.84 -10.49
C ALA A 104 -3.54 -9.10 -9.75
N ALA A 105 -2.23 -9.32 -9.73
CA ALA A 105 -1.63 -10.35 -8.90
C ALA A 105 -1.73 -9.95 -7.41
N HIS A 106 -2.15 -10.89 -6.56
CA HIS A 106 -2.28 -10.68 -5.12
C HIS A 106 -1.06 -11.23 -4.40
N GLY A 107 -0.39 -10.37 -3.65
CA GLY A 107 0.59 -10.77 -2.65
C GLY A 107 -0.08 -11.15 -1.33
N ILE A 108 0.71 -11.74 -0.43
CA ILE A 108 0.31 -11.99 0.96
C ILE A 108 0.25 -10.66 1.71
N ALA A 109 -0.65 -10.54 2.70
CA ALA A 109 -0.70 -9.35 3.55
C ALA A 109 0.60 -9.20 4.36
N LEU A 110 1.03 -7.96 4.54
CA LEU A 110 2.26 -7.63 5.25
C LEU A 110 2.23 -8.20 6.66
N GLY A 111 3.30 -8.87 7.08
CA GLY A 111 3.45 -9.40 8.44
C GLY A 111 2.88 -10.81 8.67
N ILE A 112 2.20 -11.43 7.69
CA ILE A 112 1.73 -12.82 7.77
C ILE A 112 2.88 -13.80 7.48
N VAL A 113 3.61 -13.61 6.38
CA VAL A 113 4.80 -14.41 6.03
C VAL A 113 5.96 -13.47 5.68
N PRO A 114 6.63 -12.87 6.68
CA PRO A 114 7.65 -11.87 6.42
C PRO A 114 8.81 -12.34 5.55
N GLY A 115 9.20 -11.53 4.58
CA GLY A 115 10.34 -11.77 3.69
C GLY A 115 10.10 -12.78 2.57
N LEU A 116 8.83 -13.13 2.29
CA LEU A 116 8.44 -13.96 1.14
C LEU A 116 7.80 -13.10 0.04
#